data_AF-A0A7C5D4T4-F1
#
_entry.id   AF-A0A7C5D4T4-F1
#
_cell.length_a   1.000
_cell.length_b   1.000
_cell.length_c   1.000
_cell.angle_alpha   90.00
_cell.angle_beta   90.00
_cell.angle_gamma   90.00
#
_symmetry.space_group_name_H-M   'P 1'
#
loop_
_entity.id
_entity.type
_entity.pdbx_description
1 polymer ?
#
loop_
_entity_poly.entity_id
_entity_poly.type
_entity_poly.pdbx_seq_one_letter_code
_entity_poly.pdbx_strand_id
1 'polypeptide(L)'
;MQVNKRPYGYEEQTMFAIMAQILLIGFGLVNTGWTQTDFFPEETQLKTAFTNTPIEVCGRVVDQNGFPIENCIVCLTCGVATSTRADGTFILSNAIRSNQLLTVTALGFYPEIIPVELYLPTNRLAVELPPIILWPSNGNVIRFLFGGDTAFARRMLDPLERAARNEFPIENPDALISVSNPLPGTLRVVSYVKPFFLYVDYPIINFESVVTLDPSTPHWEKDYVYFTLPGSLPAIKTLNIDYVGLGNNHVYDYLESG
;
A
#
# COMPACT_ATOMS: atom_id res chain seq x y z
N MET A 1 16.81 5.09 36.78
CA MET A 1 17.07 4.29 35.57
C MET A 1 16.77 5.19 34.37
N GLN A 2 17.77 5.97 33.95
CA GLN A 2 17.66 6.93 32.85
C GLN A 2 18.25 6.29 31.59
N VAL A 3 17.48 6.27 30.51
CA VAL A 3 17.92 5.77 29.20
C VAL A 3 18.47 6.95 28.41
N ASN A 4 19.76 6.87 28.09
CA ASN A 4 20.47 7.78 27.18
C ASN A 4 19.86 7.73 25.77
N LYS A 5 19.36 8.87 25.28
CA LYS A 5 19.12 9.09 23.85
C LYS A 5 20.43 9.56 23.20
N ARG A 6 20.87 8.88 22.13
CA ARG A 6 21.98 9.34 21.28
C ARG A 6 21.54 10.57 20.47
N PRO A 7 22.41 11.56 20.23
CA PRO A 7 22.11 12.69 19.35
C PRO A 7 22.34 12.28 17.89
N TYR A 8 21.32 12.42 17.04
CA TYR A 8 21.49 12.44 15.59
C TYR A 8 21.74 13.90 15.16
N GLY A 9 22.94 14.16 14.67
CA GLY A 9 23.33 15.43 14.07
C GLY A 9 24.64 15.25 13.32
N TYR A 10 24.69 15.82 12.11
CA TYR A 10 25.86 16.15 11.28
C TYR A 10 26.01 15.58 9.86
N GLU A 11 25.07 14.81 9.30
CA GLU A 11 25.16 14.41 7.87
C GLU A 11 24.08 14.99 6.92
N GLU A 12 22.92 15.42 7.42
CA GLU A 12 21.87 16.02 6.55
C GLU A 12 22.15 17.48 6.15
N GLN A 13 22.96 18.22 6.92
CA GLN A 13 23.24 19.63 6.63
C GLN A 13 24.21 19.83 5.45
N THR A 14 25.03 18.82 5.14
CA THR A 14 26.00 18.87 4.04
C THR A 14 25.33 18.66 2.68
N MET A 15 24.25 17.87 2.62
CA MET A 15 23.55 17.59 1.36
C MET A 15 22.65 18.76 0.91
N PHE A 16 22.00 19.45 1.86
CA PHE A 16 21.26 20.68 1.58
C PHE A 16 22.16 21.84 1.13
N ALA A 17 23.39 21.93 1.66
CA ALA A 17 24.35 22.95 1.24
C ALA A 17 24.91 22.71 -0.17
N ILE A 18 25.10 21.45 -0.57
CA ILE A 18 25.57 21.09 -1.92
C ILE A 18 24.45 21.31 -2.96
N MET A 19 23.19 21.00 -2.63
CA MET A 19 22.05 21.29 -3.50
C MET A 19 21.79 22.79 -3.66
N ALA A 20 22.00 23.58 -2.61
CA ALA A 20 21.88 25.04 -2.68
C ALA A 20 23.03 25.70 -3.48
N GLN A 21 24.25 25.14 -3.45
CA GLN A 21 25.38 25.67 -4.25
C GLN A 21 25.27 25.35 -5.74
N ILE A 22 24.69 24.21 -6.12
CA ILE A 22 24.40 23.90 -7.53
C ILE A 22 23.31 24.84 -8.09
N LEU A 23 22.39 25.32 -7.24
CA LEU A 23 21.37 26.29 -7.61
C LEU A 23 21.88 27.74 -7.79
N LEU A 24 23.05 28.08 -7.22
CA LEU A 24 23.54 29.47 -7.14
C LEU A 24 24.69 29.82 -8.09
N ILE A 25 25.32 28.85 -8.75
CA ILE A 25 26.46 29.09 -9.66
C ILE A 25 26.00 29.39 -11.12
N GLY A 26 24.70 29.26 -11.42
CA GLY A 26 24.14 29.50 -12.76
C GLY A 26 23.57 30.90 -13.02
N PHE A 27 23.59 31.84 -12.07
CA PHE A 27 23.02 33.19 -12.27
C PHE A 27 24.00 34.13 -13.01
N GLY A 28 24.26 33.79 -14.27
CA GLY A 28 24.70 34.75 -15.28
C GLY A 28 23.51 35.13 -16.16
N LEU A 29 22.88 36.27 -15.86
CA LEU A 29 21.99 37.04 -16.75
C LEU A 29 21.07 36.22 -17.68
N VAL A 30 19.94 35.72 -17.16
CA VAL A 30 18.80 35.39 -18.01
C VAL A 30 17.51 35.89 -17.37
N ASN A 31 16.75 36.62 -18.18
CA ASN A 31 15.46 37.22 -17.91
C ASN A 31 14.46 36.15 -17.41
N THR A 32 14.16 36.13 -16.12
CA THR A 32 13.36 35.04 -15.53
C THR A 32 11.86 35.35 -15.60
N GLY A 33 11.26 35.05 -16.75
CA GLY A 33 9.82 34.83 -16.86
C GLY A 33 9.43 33.43 -16.37
N TRP A 34 9.69 33.11 -15.09
CA TRP A 34 9.21 31.85 -14.52
C TRP A 34 7.72 31.98 -14.20
N THR A 35 6.90 31.42 -15.07
CA THR A 35 5.52 31.07 -14.72
C THR A 35 5.54 29.69 -14.03
N GLN A 36 4.79 29.54 -12.95
CA GLN A 36 4.71 28.34 -12.10
C GLN A 36 4.17 27.09 -12.84
N THR A 37 3.99 27.17 -14.16
CA THR A 37 3.38 26.17 -15.04
C THR A 37 4.36 25.19 -15.69
N ASP A 38 5.68 25.45 -15.65
CA ASP A 38 6.66 24.64 -16.40
C ASP A 38 7.30 23.48 -15.60
N PHE A 39 7.06 23.38 -14.29
CA PHE A 39 7.64 22.30 -13.46
C PHE A 39 6.97 20.93 -13.67
N PHE A 40 5.66 20.91 -13.91
CA PHE A 40 4.91 19.65 -13.99
C PHE A 40 5.26 18.79 -15.22
N PRO A 41 5.45 19.35 -16.43
CA PRO A 41 5.83 18.54 -17.59
C PRO A 41 7.22 17.94 -17.47
N GLU A 42 8.20 18.71 -16.98
CA GLU A 42 9.59 18.24 -16.84
C GLU A 42 9.73 17.20 -15.73
N GLU A 43 9.09 17.40 -14.58
CA GLU A 43 9.00 16.40 -13.51
C GLU A 43 8.34 15.11 -14.01
N THR A 44 7.24 15.23 -14.77
CA THR A 44 6.54 14.07 -15.35
C THR A 44 7.44 13.32 -16.33
N GLN A 45 8.21 14.03 -17.17
CA GLN A 45 9.17 13.41 -18.09
C GLN A 45 10.29 12.69 -17.33
N LEU A 46 10.89 13.34 -16.32
CA LEU A 46 11.94 12.73 -15.50
C LEU A 46 11.44 11.51 -14.73
N LYS A 47 10.24 11.58 -14.15
CA LYS A 47 9.59 10.45 -13.47
C LYS A 47 9.30 9.30 -14.44
N THR A 48 8.87 9.61 -15.66
CA THR A 48 8.62 8.62 -16.71
C THR A 48 9.93 7.97 -17.15
N ALA A 49 10.98 8.75 -17.40
CA ALA A 49 12.30 8.24 -17.75
C ALA A 49 12.89 7.35 -16.65
N PHE A 50 12.76 7.78 -15.39
CA PHE A 50 13.16 6.98 -14.22
C PHE A 50 12.39 5.66 -14.16
N THR A 51 11.05 5.70 -14.21
CA THR A 51 10.20 4.51 -14.07
C THR A 51 10.43 3.51 -15.21
N ASN A 52 10.73 3.99 -16.41
CA ASN A 52 11.00 3.17 -17.59
C ASN A 52 12.45 2.66 -17.66
N THR A 53 13.34 3.09 -16.76
CA THR A 53 14.69 2.52 -16.68
C THR A 53 14.58 1.10 -16.12
N PRO A 54 14.92 0.04 -16.88
CA PRO A 54 14.71 -1.34 -16.44
C PRO A 54 15.43 -1.68 -15.13
N ILE A 55 14.82 -2.57 -14.35
CA ILE A 55 15.47 -3.26 -13.22
C ILE A 55 15.13 -4.76 -13.33
N GLU A 56 16.10 -5.63 -13.06
CA GLU A 56 15.86 -7.07 -13.00
C GLU A 56 15.37 -7.47 -11.62
N VAL A 57 14.50 -8.48 -11.56
CA VAL A 57 14.09 -9.12 -10.30
C VAL A 57 14.41 -10.60 -10.41
N CYS A 58 15.23 -11.11 -9.49
CA CYS A 58 15.60 -12.52 -9.46
C CYS A 58 15.38 -13.10 -8.07
N GLY A 59 15.30 -14.42 -8.01
CA GLY A 59 15.12 -15.15 -6.77
C GLY A 59 14.95 -16.63 -7.02
N ARG A 60 14.53 -17.34 -5.97
CA ARG A 60 14.30 -18.78 -6.02
C ARG A 60 13.01 -19.13 -5.29
N VAL A 61 12.25 -20.05 -5.86
CA VAL A 61 11.03 -20.60 -5.26
C VAL A 61 11.31 -22.00 -4.73
N VAL A 62 10.91 -22.23 -3.48
CA VAL A 62 11.14 -23.49 -2.76
C VAL A 62 9.88 -23.92 -1.99
N ASP A 63 9.84 -25.19 -1.59
CA ASP A 63 8.87 -25.68 -0.62
C ASP A 63 9.32 -25.38 0.83
N GLN A 64 8.51 -25.79 1.81
CA GLN A 64 8.81 -25.61 3.24
C GLN A 64 10.06 -26.37 3.73
N ASN A 65 10.60 -27.30 2.95
CA ASN A 65 11.82 -28.04 3.25
C ASN A 65 13.04 -27.48 2.51
N GLY A 66 12.86 -26.44 1.68
CA GLY A 66 13.92 -25.84 0.86
C GLY A 66 14.16 -26.55 -0.48
N PHE A 67 13.33 -27.51 -0.87
CA PHE A 67 13.42 -28.14 -2.19
C PHE A 67 12.94 -27.17 -3.27
N PRO A 68 13.65 -27.06 -4.40
CA PRO A 68 13.26 -26.16 -5.47
C PRO A 68 11.93 -26.58 -6.12
N ILE A 69 11.13 -25.59 -6.52
CA ILE A 69 9.90 -25.83 -7.27
C ILE A 69 10.08 -25.30 -8.71
N GLU A 70 10.05 -26.22 -9.67
CA GLU A 70 10.11 -25.94 -11.11
C GLU A 70 8.74 -25.49 -11.66
N ASN A 71 8.73 -24.73 -12.75
CA ASN A 71 7.53 -24.34 -13.49
C ASN A 71 6.52 -23.51 -12.68
N CYS A 72 6.96 -22.82 -11.62
CA CYS A 72 6.17 -21.79 -10.97
C CYS A 72 6.03 -20.60 -11.91
N ILE A 73 4.82 -20.07 -12.07
CA ILE A 73 4.61 -18.80 -12.78
C ILE A 73 4.87 -17.68 -11.79
N VAL A 74 5.83 -16.83 -12.13
CA VAL A 74 6.24 -15.66 -11.33
C VAL A 74 5.87 -14.41 -12.14
N CYS A 75 5.02 -13.55 -11.60
CA CYS A 75 4.44 -12.42 -12.33
C CYS A 75 4.41 -11.15 -11.48
N LEU A 76 4.89 -10.05 -12.05
CA LEU A 76 4.74 -8.71 -11.48
C LEU A 76 3.41 -8.08 -11.88
N THR A 77 2.91 -7.14 -11.07
CA THR A 77 1.65 -6.44 -11.34
C THR A 77 1.66 -5.69 -12.69
N CYS A 78 2.82 -5.26 -13.19
CA CYS A 78 2.97 -4.64 -14.51
C CYS A 78 2.85 -5.63 -15.69
N GLY A 79 2.69 -6.93 -15.41
CA GLY A 79 2.53 -7.98 -16.43
C GLY A 79 3.83 -8.66 -16.87
N VAL A 80 4.99 -8.23 -16.38
CA VAL A 80 6.25 -8.95 -16.61
C VAL A 80 6.20 -10.28 -15.88
N ALA A 81 6.36 -11.38 -16.61
CA ALA A 81 6.23 -12.73 -16.07
C ALA A 81 7.31 -13.68 -16.61
N THR A 82 7.61 -14.72 -15.85
CA THR A 82 8.54 -15.79 -16.20
C THR A 82 8.13 -17.09 -15.50
N SER A 83 8.84 -18.18 -15.79
CA SER A 83 8.69 -19.45 -15.07
C SER A 83 9.99 -19.85 -14.38
N THR A 84 9.88 -20.50 -13.22
CA THR A 84 11.05 -21.03 -12.52
C THR A 84 11.69 -22.19 -13.27
N ARG A 85 13.02 -22.28 -13.21
CA ARG A 85 13.82 -23.38 -13.75
C ARG A 85 13.80 -24.59 -12.80
N ALA A 86 14.45 -25.69 -13.20
CA ALA A 86 14.56 -26.93 -12.42
C ALA A 86 15.20 -26.73 -11.03
N ASP A 87 16.07 -25.73 -10.86
CA ASP A 87 16.66 -25.34 -9.58
C ASP A 87 15.78 -24.36 -8.77
N GLY A 88 14.57 -24.07 -9.25
CA GLY A 88 13.61 -23.14 -8.66
C GLY A 88 13.93 -21.67 -8.91
N THR A 89 15.00 -21.34 -9.63
CA THR A 89 15.40 -19.95 -9.88
C THR A 89 14.52 -19.30 -10.95
N PHE A 90 14.33 -17.98 -10.83
CA PHE A 90 13.67 -17.17 -11.86
C PHE A 90 14.41 -15.84 -12.06
N ILE A 91 14.22 -15.27 -13.25
CA ILE A 91 14.67 -13.91 -13.59
C ILE A 91 13.54 -13.24 -14.37
N LEU A 92 13.10 -12.09 -13.87
CA LEU A 92 12.20 -11.16 -14.54
C LEU A 92 13.04 -10.00 -15.07
N SER A 93 13.32 -10.02 -16.37
CA SER A 93 13.99 -8.90 -17.04
C SER A 93 12.97 -7.81 -17.39
N ASN A 94 13.41 -6.55 -17.41
CA ASN A 94 12.60 -5.40 -17.81
C ASN A 94 11.44 -5.03 -16.88
N ALA A 95 11.57 -5.25 -15.57
CA ALA A 95 10.62 -4.66 -14.63
C ALA A 95 10.76 -3.12 -14.64
N ILE A 96 9.63 -2.43 -14.52
CA ILE A 96 9.60 -0.98 -14.34
C ILE A 96 10.03 -0.62 -12.91
N ARG A 97 10.70 0.53 -12.75
CA ARG A 97 11.13 1.06 -11.44
C ARG A 97 9.98 1.71 -10.67
N SER A 98 9.05 0.87 -10.25
CA SER A 98 7.93 1.21 -9.37
C SER A 98 7.64 0.02 -8.48
N ASN A 99 7.27 0.26 -7.22
CA ASN A 99 6.91 -0.80 -6.28
C ASN A 99 5.71 -1.60 -6.82
N GLN A 100 5.78 -2.92 -6.67
CA GLN A 100 4.84 -3.84 -7.29
C GLN A 100 4.55 -5.04 -6.39
N LEU A 101 3.45 -5.74 -6.66
CA LEU A 101 3.24 -7.07 -6.13
C LEU A 101 3.82 -8.09 -7.09
N LEU A 102 4.57 -9.03 -6.54
CA LEU A 102 4.99 -10.27 -7.18
C LEU A 102 4.02 -11.37 -6.78
N THR A 103 3.41 -12.03 -7.75
CA THR A 103 2.57 -13.21 -7.55
C THR A 103 3.32 -14.44 -8.03
N VAL A 104 3.45 -15.45 -7.17
CA VAL A 104 4.03 -16.75 -7.50
C VAL A 104 2.92 -17.80 -7.42
N THR A 105 2.74 -18.58 -8.48
CA THR A 105 1.74 -19.66 -8.54
C THR A 105 2.38 -20.96 -9.00
N ALA A 106 1.97 -22.07 -8.39
CA ALA A 106 2.40 -23.41 -8.76
C ALA A 106 1.27 -24.41 -8.51
N LEU A 107 1.20 -25.47 -9.33
CA LEU A 107 0.18 -26.51 -9.16
C LEU A 107 0.37 -27.22 -7.81
N GLY A 108 -0.72 -27.32 -7.03
CA GLY A 108 -0.70 -27.99 -5.72
C GLY A 108 -0.18 -27.13 -4.57
N PHE A 109 0.07 -25.84 -4.81
CA PHE A 109 0.48 -24.87 -3.78
C PHE A 109 -0.51 -23.71 -3.70
N TYR A 110 -0.57 -23.05 -2.55
CA TYR A 110 -1.18 -21.74 -2.45
C TYR A 110 -0.33 -20.71 -3.19
N PRO A 111 -0.96 -19.79 -3.95
CA PRO A 111 -0.26 -18.62 -4.45
C PRO A 111 0.36 -17.80 -3.33
N GLU A 112 1.51 -17.20 -3.62
CA GLU A 112 2.20 -16.28 -2.72
C GLU A 112 2.25 -14.89 -3.35
N ILE A 113 1.96 -13.86 -2.55
CA ILE A 113 1.92 -12.46 -2.98
C ILE A 113 2.88 -11.66 -2.12
N ILE A 114 3.89 -11.07 -2.76
CA ILE A 114 4.99 -10.40 -2.06
C ILE A 114 5.10 -8.97 -2.59
N PRO A 115 5.14 -7.95 -1.72
CA PRO A 115 5.51 -6.60 -2.13
C PRO A 115 7.00 -6.56 -2.47
N VAL A 116 7.32 -6.03 -3.64
CA VAL A 116 8.70 -5.87 -4.12
C VAL A 116 9.01 -4.38 -4.27
N GLU A 117 10.07 -3.95 -3.58
CA GLU A 117 10.60 -2.60 -3.69
C GLU A 117 11.47 -2.48 -4.96
N LEU A 118 10.99 -1.68 -5.91
CA LEU A 118 11.68 -1.44 -7.19
C LEU A 118 11.87 0.04 -7.49
N TYR A 119 11.34 0.93 -6.63
CA TYR A 119 11.63 2.36 -6.68
C TYR A 119 13.04 2.62 -6.12
N LEU A 120 14.04 2.13 -6.85
CA LEU A 120 15.46 2.13 -6.45
C LEU A 120 16.29 2.97 -7.43
N PRO A 121 17.41 3.57 -6.98
CA PRO A 121 18.30 4.35 -7.83
C PRO A 121 18.71 3.60 -9.12
N THR A 122 18.88 4.33 -10.21
CA THR A 122 19.12 3.75 -11.56
C THR A 122 20.42 2.95 -11.69
N ASN A 123 21.38 3.16 -10.79
CA ASN A 123 22.60 2.34 -10.70
C ASN A 123 22.35 0.94 -10.09
N ARG A 124 21.20 0.71 -9.45
CA ARG A 124 20.79 -0.61 -8.99
C ARG A 124 20.14 -1.37 -10.14
N LEU A 125 20.87 -2.30 -10.73
CA LEU A 125 20.44 -3.01 -11.94
C LEU A 125 19.53 -4.22 -11.66
N ALA A 126 19.63 -4.82 -10.47
CA ALA A 126 18.88 -6.02 -10.12
C ALA A 126 18.50 -6.05 -8.64
N VAL A 127 17.35 -6.63 -8.32
CA VAL A 127 16.91 -6.98 -6.95
C VAL A 127 16.91 -8.49 -6.82
N GLU A 128 17.67 -9.00 -5.86
CA GLU A 128 17.65 -10.42 -5.48
C GLU A 128 16.73 -10.59 -4.28
N LEU A 129 15.69 -11.41 -4.44
CA LEU A 129 14.73 -11.71 -3.39
C LEU A 129 15.22 -12.89 -2.54
N PRO A 130 14.91 -12.91 -1.23
CA PRO A 130 15.09 -14.11 -0.42
C PRO A 130 14.26 -15.27 -0.99
N PRO A 131 14.58 -16.54 -0.64
CA PRO A 131 13.80 -17.68 -1.07
C PRO A 131 12.31 -17.50 -0.77
N ILE A 132 11.50 -17.67 -1.81
CA ILE A 132 10.05 -17.60 -1.72
C ILE A 132 9.55 -19.00 -1.41
N ILE A 133 8.94 -19.16 -0.23
CA ILE A 133 8.44 -20.44 0.25
C ILE A 133 6.97 -20.59 -0.16
N LEU A 134 6.65 -21.64 -0.91
CA LEU A 134 5.26 -22.00 -1.19
C LEU A 134 4.78 -23.08 -0.23
N TRP A 135 3.52 -22.93 0.21
CA TRP A 135 2.85 -23.89 1.06
C TRP A 135 1.89 -24.77 0.25
N PRO A 136 1.84 -26.09 0.50
CA PRO A 136 0.96 -26.97 -0.25
C PRO A 136 -0.52 -26.66 0.02
N SER A 137 -1.36 -26.77 -1.01
CA SER A 137 -2.83 -26.56 -0.94
C SER A 137 -3.60 -27.89 -0.94
N ASN A 138 -3.11 -28.85 -0.16
CA ASN A 138 -3.59 -30.25 -0.15
C ASN A 138 -4.63 -30.56 0.95
N GLY A 139 -5.23 -29.54 1.56
CA GLY A 139 -6.23 -29.67 2.64
C GLY A 139 -5.66 -29.98 4.03
N ASN A 140 -4.36 -30.25 4.15
CA ASN A 140 -3.69 -30.42 5.46
C ASN A 140 -3.11 -29.10 6.00
N VAL A 141 -3.17 -28.03 5.22
CA VAL A 141 -2.75 -26.68 5.58
C VAL A 141 -3.97 -25.79 5.50
N ILE A 142 -4.15 -24.95 6.52
CA ILE A 142 -5.18 -23.91 6.56
C ILE A 142 -4.45 -22.57 6.71
N ARG A 143 -4.75 -21.63 5.83
CA ARG A 143 -4.21 -20.28 5.84
C ARG A 143 -5.22 -19.32 6.45
N PHE A 144 -4.84 -18.74 7.57
CA PHE A 144 -5.54 -17.62 8.19
C PHE A 144 -4.88 -16.31 7.76
N LEU A 145 -5.70 -15.30 7.47
CA LEU A 145 -5.23 -13.92 7.33
C LEU A 145 -6.01 -13.05 8.30
N PHE A 146 -5.27 -12.36 9.17
CA PHE A 146 -5.84 -11.38 10.08
C PHE A 146 -5.51 -9.99 9.55
N GLY A 147 -6.47 -9.38 8.86
CA GLY A 147 -6.48 -7.94 8.65
C GLY A 147 -6.63 -7.23 10.00
N GLY A 148 -5.77 -6.25 10.24
CA GLY A 148 -5.88 -5.43 11.44
C GLY A 148 -7.07 -4.48 11.38
N ASP A 149 -6.90 -3.34 12.05
CA ASP A 149 -7.93 -2.33 12.19
C ASP A 149 -8.34 -1.75 10.84
N THR A 150 -9.60 -1.94 10.50
CA THR A 150 -10.18 -1.56 9.23
C THR A 150 -11.25 -0.50 9.48
N ALA A 151 -11.05 0.67 8.88
CA ALA A 151 -12.02 1.76 8.89
C ALA A 151 -11.96 2.52 7.55
N PHE A 152 -13.12 2.96 7.04
CA PHE A 152 -13.20 3.83 5.86
C PHE A 152 -13.48 5.27 6.26
N ALA A 153 -12.69 5.76 7.23
CA ALA A 153 -12.92 7.01 7.96
C ALA A 153 -11.84 8.07 7.68
N ARG A 154 -11.97 9.24 8.34
CA ARG A 154 -10.97 10.33 8.42
C ARG A 154 -10.29 10.61 7.09
N ARG A 155 -9.01 10.26 6.92
CA ARG A 155 -8.15 10.64 5.80
C ARG A 155 -8.67 10.19 4.44
N MET A 156 -9.55 9.17 4.41
CA MET A 156 -10.18 8.72 3.17
C MET A 156 -11.35 9.62 2.75
N LEU A 157 -12.04 10.27 3.70
CA LEU A 157 -13.22 11.13 3.50
C LEU A 157 -12.91 12.64 3.66
N ASP A 158 -11.94 12.96 4.53
CA ASP A 158 -11.53 14.29 4.95
C ASP A 158 -9.99 14.38 4.97
N PRO A 159 -9.35 14.48 3.79
CA PRO A 159 -7.90 14.52 3.68
C PRO A 159 -7.26 15.75 4.35
N LEU A 160 -8.06 16.79 4.63
CA LEU A 160 -7.61 18.02 5.29
C LEU A 160 -7.89 18.04 6.79
N GLU A 161 -8.56 17.01 7.32
CA GLU A 161 -8.96 16.87 8.73
C GLU A 161 -9.66 18.13 9.29
N ARG A 162 -10.62 18.68 8.53
CA ARG A 162 -11.36 19.92 8.86
C ARG A 162 -12.74 19.70 9.45
N ALA A 163 -13.35 18.54 9.22
CA ALA A 163 -14.70 18.26 9.69
C ALA A 163 -14.74 18.20 11.22
N ALA A 164 -15.79 18.78 11.83
CA ALA A 164 -16.04 18.57 13.24
C ALA A 164 -16.44 17.11 13.51
N ARG A 165 -16.12 16.57 14.70
CA ARG A 165 -16.40 15.17 15.04
C ARG A 165 -17.90 14.80 14.98
N ASN A 166 -18.76 15.80 15.13
CA ASN A 166 -20.22 15.68 15.13
C ASN A 166 -20.85 15.91 13.74
N GLU A 167 -20.05 16.00 12.69
CA GLU A 167 -20.48 16.35 11.34
C GLU A 167 -19.81 15.42 10.32
N PHE A 168 -20.48 15.20 9.18
CA PHE A 168 -19.80 14.61 8.05
C PHE A 168 -18.90 15.65 7.38
N PRO A 169 -17.74 15.24 6.85
CA PRO A 169 -16.93 16.10 6.00
C PRO A 169 -17.73 16.64 4.82
N ILE A 170 -17.39 17.85 4.39
CA ILE A 170 -17.88 18.38 3.12
C ILE A 170 -17.20 17.61 1.99
N GLU A 171 -17.93 17.34 0.91
CA GLU A 171 -17.40 16.70 -0.29
C GLU A 171 -16.09 17.36 -0.76
N ASN A 172 -15.06 16.56 -0.98
CA ASN A 172 -13.74 17.03 -1.37
C ASN A 172 -13.21 16.18 -2.54
N PRO A 173 -12.84 16.77 -3.69
CA PRO A 173 -12.33 16.03 -4.84
C PRO A 173 -11.00 15.30 -4.57
N ASP A 174 -10.23 15.73 -3.56
CA ASP A 174 -8.98 15.08 -3.16
C ASP A 174 -9.21 13.90 -2.20
N ALA A 175 -10.45 13.69 -1.72
CA ALA A 175 -10.78 12.55 -0.88
C ALA A 175 -10.78 11.25 -1.69
N LEU A 176 -10.25 10.17 -1.10
CA LEU A 176 -10.26 8.85 -1.74
C LEU A 176 -11.69 8.28 -1.85
N ILE A 177 -12.52 8.59 -0.86
CA ILE A 177 -13.91 8.19 -0.71
C ILE A 177 -14.77 9.45 -0.70
N SER A 178 -15.78 9.48 -1.57
CA SER A 178 -16.76 10.56 -1.63
C SER A 178 -17.80 10.38 -0.52
N VAL A 179 -18.21 11.47 0.13
CA VAL A 179 -19.25 11.43 1.17
C VAL A 179 -20.62 11.13 0.56
N SER A 180 -20.92 11.75 -0.58
CA SER A 180 -22.19 11.54 -1.29
C SER A 180 -22.28 10.21 -2.04
N ASN A 181 -21.13 9.65 -2.46
CA ASN A 181 -21.08 8.37 -3.19
C ASN A 181 -19.84 7.54 -2.79
N PRO A 182 -19.85 6.88 -1.63
CA PRO A 182 -18.65 6.29 -1.06
C PRO A 182 -18.16 5.00 -1.76
N LEU A 183 -19.05 4.25 -2.40
CA LEU A 183 -18.72 2.91 -2.91
C LEU A 183 -17.56 2.90 -3.93
N PRO A 184 -17.54 3.73 -4.99
CA PRO A 184 -16.46 3.68 -5.98
C PRO A 184 -15.08 3.97 -5.39
N GLY A 185 -15.00 4.94 -4.47
CA GLY A 185 -13.77 5.26 -3.76
C GLY A 185 -13.32 4.12 -2.85
N THR A 186 -14.26 3.55 -2.10
CA THR A 186 -13.97 2.43 -1.21
C THR A 186 -13.47 1.21 -2.00
N LEU A 187 -14.09 0.89 -3.14
CA LEU A 187 -13.63 -0.17 -4.04
C LEU A 187 -12.20 0.05 -4.54
N ARG A 188 -11.83 1.29 -4.86
CA ARG A 188 -10.44 1.63 -5.24
C ARG A 188 -9.48 1.40 -4.08
N VAL A 189 -9.82 1.87 -2.87
CA VAL A 189 -8.98 1.67 -1.68
C VAL A 189 -8.73 0.19 -1.41
N VAL A 190 -9.79 -0.62 -1.38
CA VAL A 190 -9.64 -2.05 -1.08
C VAL A 190 -8.96 -2.84 -2.21
N SER A 191 -8.95 -2.31 -3.45
CA SER A 191 -8.32 -3.00 -4.58
C SER A 191 -6.82 -3.22 -4.39
N TYR A 192 -6.13 -2.33 -3.66
CA TYR A 192 -4.70 -2.46 -3.37
C TYR A 192 -4.38 -3.61 -2.40
N VAL A 193 -5.29 -3.92 -1.49
CA VAL A 193 -5.12 -5.00 -0.50
C VAL A 193 -5.80 -6.30 -0.92
N LYS A 194 -6.78 -6.23 -1.81
CA LYS A 194 -7.56 -7.38 -2.30
C LYS A 194 -6.70 -8.59 -2.69
N PRO A 195 -5.56 -8.47 -3.40
CA PRO A 195 -4.77 -9.62 -3.78
C PRO A 195 -4.43 -10.54 -2.60
N PHE A 196 -4.09 -9.97 -1.44
CA PHE A 196 -3.71 -10.73 -0.24
C PHE A 196 -4.84 -11.60 0.32
N PHE A 197 -6.11 -11.25 0.04
CA PHE A 197 -7.28 -11.97 0.52
C PHE A 197 -7.78 -13.05 -0.46
N LEU A 198 -7.26 -13.12 -1.68
CA LEU A 198 -7.78 -14.04 -2.72
C LEU A 198 -7.46 -15.52 -2.47
N TYR A 199 -6.37 -15.80 -1.74
CA TYR A 199 -5.81 -17.16 -1.62
C TYR A 199 -5.61 -17.54 -0.15
N VAL A 200 -6.64 -17.29 0.65
CA VAL A 200 -6.70 -17.52 2.09
C VAL A 200 -7.98 -18.31 2.39
N ASP A 201 -7.92 -19.28 3.30
CA ASP A 201 -9.08 -20.09 3.66
C ASP A 201 -9.98 -19.40 4.68
N TYR A 202 -9.41 -18.61 5.59
CA TYR A 202 -10.14 -17.81 6.59
C TYR A 202 -9.60 -16.38 6.70
N PRO A 203 -10.04 -15.47 5.83
CA PRO A 203 -9.79 -14.04 5.95
C PRO A 203 -10.69 -13.38 7.01
N ILE A 204 -10.05 -12.71 7.95
CA ILE A 204 -10.67 -12.07 9.11
C ILE A 204 -10.20 -10.62 9.16
N ILE A 205 -11.08 -9.67 9.52
CA ILE A 205 -10.68 -8.28 9.81
C ILE A 205 -11.20 -7.83 11.18
N ASN A 206 -10.47 -6.92 11.84
CA ASN A 206 -11.06 -6.10 12.90
C ASN A 206 -11.65 -4.85 12.27
N PHE A 207 -12.98 -4.69 12.31
CA PHE A 207 -13.64 -3.52 11.77
C PHE A 207 -13.83 -2.47 12.87
N GLU A 208 -12.94 -1.48 12.87
CA GLU A 208 -12.73 -0.50 13.93
C GLU A 208 -13.46 0.81 13.62
N SER A 209 -14.75 0.72 13.34
CA SER A 209 -15.54 1.88 12.97
C SER A 209 -17.03 1.64 13.17
N VAL A 210 -17.74 2.67 13.63
CA VAL A 210 -19.21 2.68 13.67
C VAL A 210 -19.74 2.90 12.25
N VAL A 211 -20.76 2.14 11.85
CA VAL A 211 -21.42 2.35 10.57
C VAL A 211 -22.66 3.19 10.79
N THR A 212 -22.61 4.47 10.43
CA THR A 212 -23.69 5.41 10.74
C THR A 212 -23.95 6.41 9.61
N LEU A 213 -25.20 6.88 9.55
CA LEU A 213 -25.63 8.06 8.79
C LEU A 213 -25.87 9.28 9.71
N ASP A 214 -25.58 9.15 10.99
CA ASP A 214 -25.75 10.18 12.00
C ASP A 214 -24.45 10.34 12.81
N PRO A 215 -23.63 11.37 12.50
CA PRO A 215 -22.42 11.66 13.26
C PRO A 215 -22.71 12.54 14.47
N SER A 216 -23.96 12.90 14.80
CA SER A 216 -24.26 13.99 15.75
C SER A 216 -23.92 13.70 17.21
N THR A 217 -23.60 12.45 17.55
CA THR A 217 -23.42 11.98 18.93
C THR A 217 -22.04 11.40 19.22
N PRO A 218 -20.94 12.09 18.86
CA PRO A 218 -19.60 11.56 19.09
C PRO A 218 -19.33 11.40 20.59
N HIS A 219 -18.62 10.34 20.97
CA HIS A 219 -18.23 10.09 22.35
C HIS A 219 -17.37 11.24 22.89
N TRP A 220 -17.86 11.91 23.94
CA TRP A 220 -17.30 13.17 24.43
C TRP A 220 -15.88 13.04 25.01
N GLU A 221 -15.54 11.90 25.63
CA GLU A 221 -14.20 11.65 26.20
C GLU A 221 -13.12 11.28 25.17
N LYS A 222 -13.48 10.96 23.93
CA LYS A 222 -12.53 10.41 22.96
C LYS A 222 -12.00 11.46 22.00
N ASP A 223 -10.68 11.62 21.93
CA ASP A 223 -10.05 12.54 20.96
C ASP A 223 -10.34 12.15 19.50
N TYR A 224 -10.49 10.86 19.24
CA TYR A 224 -10.76 10.31 17.90
C TYR A 224 -11.98 9.42 17.92
N VAL A 225 -12.89 9.71 17.00
CA VAL A 225 -14.08 8.91 16.68
C VAL A 225 -14.05 8.56 15.20
N TYR A 226 -14.42 7.33 14.86
CA TYR A 226 -14.39 6.77 13.52
C TYR A 226 -15.78 6.34 13.10
N PHE A 227 -16.22 6.86 11.96
CA PHE A 227 -17.39 6.35 11.26
C PHE A 227 -17.01 5.84 9.87
N THR A 228 -17.79 4.87 9.42
CA THR A 228 -17.81 4.39 8.05
C THR A 228 -19.20 4.67 7.50
N LEU A 229 -19.28 5.28 6.32
CA LEU A 229 -20.55 5.46 5.64
C LEU A 229 -21.10 4.09 5.22
N PRO A 230 -22.39 3.76 5.42
CA PRO A 230 -22.95 2.45 5.08
C PRO A 230 -22.71 2.06 3.61
N GLY A 231 -22.65 3.04 2.70
CA GLY A 231 -22.37 2.82 1.28
C GLY A 231 -20.96 2.27 1.00
N SER A 232 -20.02 2.31 1.95
CA SER A 232 -18.70 1.67 1.86
C SER A 232 -18.73 0.17 2.13
N LEU A 233 -19.72 -0.33 2.89
CA LEU A 233 -19.76 -1.74 3.31
C LEU A 233 -19.74 -2.77 2.17
N PRO A 234 -20.40 -2.55 1.01
CA PRO A 234 -20.31 -3.50 -0.09
C PRO A 234 -18.88 -3.76 -0.58
N ALA A 235 -17.93 -2.83 -0.38
CA ALA A 235 -16.53 -3.03 -0.74
C ALA A 235 -15.86 -4.12 0.11
N ILE A 236 -16.21 -4.26 1.40
CA ILE A 236 -15.68 -5.31 2.27
C ILE A 236 -16.06 -6.70 1.72
N LYS A 237 -17.28 -6.84 1.21
CA LYS A 237 -17.73 -8.10 0.59
C LYS A 237 -16.87 -8.50 -0.61
N THR A 238 -16.26 -7.55 -1.31
CA THR A 238 -15.39 -7.85 -2.47
C THR A 238 -14.02 -8.40 -2.09
N LEU A 239 -13.64 -8.31 -0.81
CA LEU A 239 -12.42 -8.89 -0.24
C LEU A 239 -12.61 -10.36 0.18
N ASN A 240 -13.81 -10.93 0.04
CA ASN A 240 -14.12 -12.30 0.46
C ASN A 240 -13.84 -12.55 1.96
N ILE A 241 -14.12 -11.57 2.82
CA ILE A 241 -13.94 -11.69 4.28
C ILE A 241 -15.00 -12.66 4.84
N ASP A 242 -14.55 -13.62 5.64
CA ASP A 242 -15.43 -14.60 6.31
C ASP A 242 -15.93 -14.11 7.66
N TYR A 243 -15.09 -13.37 8.39
CA TYR A 243 -15.43 -12.87 9.72
C TYR A 243 -14.99 -11.43 9.93
N VAL A 244 -15.88 -10.66 10.55
CA VAL A 244 -15.64 -9.27 10.95
C VAL A 244 -15.70 -9.19 12.47
N GLY A 245 -14.56 -8.93 13.10
CA GLY A 245 -14.48 -8.61 14.51
C GLY A 245 -14.96 -7.18 14.74
N LEU A 246 -15.90 -7.01 15.68
CA LEU A 246 -16.34 -5.70 16.15
C LEU A 246 -15.89 -5.42 17.59
N GLY A 247 -15.17 -6.35 18.22
CA GLY A 247 -14.74 -6.24 19.62
C GLY A 247 -13.58 -5.26 19.81
N ASN A 248 -13.80 -4.00 19.48
CA ASN A 248 -12.81 -2.92 19.63
C ASN A 248 -13.38 -1.76 20.46
N ASN A 249 -12.51 -0.85 20.87
CA ASN A 249 -12.89 0.31 21.67
C ASN A 249 -13.76 1.30 20.88
N HIS A 250 -13.87 1.20 19.55
CA HIS A 250 -14.55 2.16 18.69
C HIS A 250 -16.06 1.88 18.49
N VAL A 251 -16.59 0.78 19.00
CA VAL A 251 -18.03 0.42 18.89
C VAL A 251 -18.97 1.50 19.44
N TYR A 252 -18.51 2.30 20.40
CA TYR A 252 -19.28 3.38 21.02
C TYR A 252 -18.81 4.78 20.62
N ASP A 253 -18.13 4.92 19.48
CA ASP A 253 -17.69 6.23 19.00
C ASP A 253 -18.83 7.21 18.77
N TYR A 254 -20.03 6.72 18.45
CA TYR A 254 -21.25 7.52 18.27
C TYR A 254 -22.40 7.10 19.20
N LEU A 255 -22.08 6.50 20.34
CA LEU A 255 -23.02 6.13 21.41
C LEU A 255 -24.19 5.26 20.93
N GLU A 256 -25.40 5.44 21.47
CA GLU A 256 -26.55 4.58 21.16
C GLU A 256 -27.23 4.87 19.82
N SER A 257 -27.17 6.13 19.36
CA SER A 257 -27.82 6.59 18.13
C SER A 257 -26.99 6.33 16.86
N GLY A 258 -25.69 6.08 17.02
CA GLY A 258 -24.75 5.83 15.94
C GLY A 258 -24.39 4.37 15.75
#